data_AF-A0AAW0PZ67-F1
#
_entry.id   AF-A0AAW0PZ67-F1
#
_cell.length_a   1.000
_cell.length_b   1.000
_cell.length_c   1.000
_cell.angle_alpha   90.00
_cell.angle_beta   90.00
_cell.angle_gamma   90.00
#
_symmetry.space_group_name_H-M   'P 1'
#
loop_
_entity.id
_entity.type
_entity.pdbx_description
1 polymer ?
#
loop_
_entity_poly.entity_id
_entity_poly.type
_entity_poly.pdbx_seq_one_letter_code
_entity_poly.pdbx_strand_id
1 'polypeptide(L)'
;MEMRAQNFDVIRLSTYRTACKLRFVQKRCNLHLVDVWNMIEAFRDNGLNTLDHNAEINVSRLETILSSIYFQLNKRLPTTHQISVEQSIGLLLNFMVATYDRHFLPDLDSSGVMVFAKFDQFLREVLKLPTAVFEGPSFGYTEHAVRTCFPQQKKIVLNTFLDVLMADPPPQCLVWLPLMHRLANVENGMSFKIFTNVCVRFSMEVWERT
;
A
#
# COMPACT_ATOMS: atom_id res chain seq x y z
N MET A 1 8.02 16.85 8.08
CA MET A 1 6.73 16.36 7.56
C MET A 1 5.62 17.28 8.07
N GLU A 2 4.93 18.02 7.19
CA GLU A 2 3.80 18.94 7.50
C GLU A 2 2.58 18.26 8.17
N MET A 3 2.61 16.94 8.34
CA MET A 3 1.50 16.14 8.89
C MET A 3 1.07 16.59 10.29
N ARG A 4 2.00 17.03 11.14
CA ARG A 4 1.67 17.56 12.49
C ARG A 4 0.84 18.85 12.44
N ALA A 5 0.99 19.65 11.38
CA ALA A 5 0.22 20.89 11.21
C ALA A 5 -1.25 20.65 10.79
N GLN A 6 -1.59 19.43 10.39
CA GLN A 6 -2.95 19.08 9.96
C GLN A 6 -3.89 18.72 11.13
N ASN A 7 -3.38 18.75 12.37
CA ASN A 7 -4.14 18.44 13.59
C ASN A 7 -4.84 17.08 13.58
N PHE A 8 -4.38 16.09 12.80
CA PHE A 8 -4.99 14.77 12.79
C PHE A 8 -5.01 14.10 14.17
N ASP A 9 -4.09 14.46 15.06
CA ASP A 9 -4.00 13.92 16.43
C ASP A 9 -5.20 14.28 17.32
N VAL A 10 -6.04 15.25 16.93
CA VAL A 10 -7.30 15.56 17.64
C VAL A 10 -8.40 14.51 17.38
N ILE A 11 -8.26 13.73 16.31
CA ILE A 11 -9.22 12.68 15.96
C ILE A 11 -9.11 11.56 17.00
N ARG A 12 -10.18 11.34 17.78
CA ARG A 12 -10.20 10.34 18.87
C ARG A 12 -10.03 8.90 18.36
N LEU A 13 -10.77 8.54 17.30
CA LEU A 13 -10.75 7.19 16.75
C LEU A 13 -9.45 6.94 15.98
N SER A 14 -8.59 6.06 16.50
CA SER A 14 -7.29 5.73 15.90
C SER A 14 -7.38 5.23 14.47
N THR A 15 -8.39 4.42 14.16
CA THR A 15 -8.66 3.95 12.80
C THR A 15 -8.89 5.11 11.83
N TYR A 16 -9.74 6.08 12.22
CA TYR A 16 -10.05 7.25 11.39
C TYR A 16 -8.84 8.17 11.24
N ARG A 17 -8.12 8.40 12.34
CA ARG A 17 -6.89 9.18 12.36
C ARG A 17 -5.82 8.60 11.44
N THR A 18 -5.60 7.30 11.51
CA THR A 18 -4.66 6.57 10.65
C THR A 18 -5.06 6.69 9.19
N ALA A 19 -6.34 6.46 8.87
CA ALA A 19 -6.85 6.56 7.52
C ALA A 19 -6.68 7.98 6.95
N CYS A 20 -6.96 9.02 7.74
CA CYS A 20 -6.72 10.43 7.36
C CYS A 20 -5.24 10.73 7.14
N LYS A 21 -4.34 10.28 8.03
CA LYS A 21 -2.89 10.48 7.89
C LYS A 21 -2.35 9.81 6.63
N LEU A 22 -2.74 8.56 6.35
CA LEU A 22 -2.32 7.85 5.13
C LEU A 22 -2.90 8.49 3.87
N ARG A 23 -4.16 8.97 3.92
CA ARG A 23 -4.77 9.73 2.83
C ARG A 23 -4.02 11.04 2.56
N PHE A 24 -3.58 11.73 3.61
CA PHE A 24 -2.75 12.92 3.47
C PHE A 24 -1.41 12.60 2.79
N VAL A 25 -0.72 11.52 3.19
CA VAL A 25 0.51 11.07 2.50
C VAL A 25 0.25 10.78 1.03
N GLN A 26 -0.81 10.03 0.71
CA GLN A 26 -1.18 9.71 -0.66
C GLN A 26 -1.41 10.97 -1.51
N LYS A 27 -2.10 11.98 -0.96
CA LYS A 27 -2.33 13.26 -1.64
C LYS A 27 -1.03 14.02 -1.85
N ARG A 28 -0.21 14.12 -0.81
CA ARG A 28 1.06 14.87 -0.84
C ARG A 28 2.08 14.26 -1.79
N CYS A 29 2.04 12.93 -1.98
CA CYS A 29 2.86 12.23 -2.96
C CYS A 29 2.23 12.21 -4.36
N ASN A 30 1.04 12.77 -4.60
CA ASN A 30 0.32 12.67 -5.88
C ASN A 30 -0.04 11.24 -6.33
N LEU A 31 0.08 10.25 -5.43
CA LEU A 31 -0.28 8.86 -5.73
C LEU A 31 -1.76 8.64 -5.97
N HIS A 32 -2.61 9.59 -5.58
CA HIS A 32 -4.02 9.58 -5.92
C HIS A 32 -4.30 9.90 -7.40
N LEU A 33 -3.32 10.39 -8.17
CA LEU A 33 -3.47 10.72 -9.60
C LEU A 33 -2.92 9.64 -10.52
N VAL A 34 -1.99 8.84 -10.03
CA VAL A 34 -1.41 7.71 -10.76
C VAL A 34 -2.52 6.69 -11.00
N ASP A 35 -2.55 5.98 -12.12
CA ASP A 35 -3.49 4.87 -12.31
C ASP A 35 -2.75 3.52 -12.43
N VAL A 36 -3.50 2.43 -12.55
CA VAL A 36 -2.91 1.10 -12.74
C VAL A 36 -2.08 1.03 -14.03
N TRP A 37 -2.47 1.79 -15.05
CA TRP A 37 -1.81 1.81 -16.34
C TRP A 37 -0.44 2.49 -16.24
N ASN A 38 -0.35 3.60 -15.50
CA ASN A 38 0.94 4.25 -15.21
C ASN A 38 1.90 3.28 -14.52
N MET A 39 1.41 2.45 -13.61
CA MET A 39 2.22 1.45 -12.90
C MET A 39 2.68 0.32 -13.83
N ILE A 40 1.75 -0.27 -14.60
CA ILE A 40 2.07 -1.36 -15.53
C ILE A 40 3.14 -0.92 -16.55
N GLU A 41 2.98 0.26 -17.15
CA GLU A 41 3.94 0.77 -18.13
C GLU A 41 5.28 1.08 -17.48
N ALA A 42 5.31 1.76 -16.33
CA ALA A 42 6.56 2.00 -15.64
C ALA A 42 7.27 0.69 -15.26
N PHE A 43 6.54 -0.36 -14.90
CA PHE A 43 7.14 -1.64 -14.56
C PHE A 43 7.71 -2.35 -15.78
N ARG A 44 6.99 -2.31 -16.91
CA ARG A 44 7.48 -2.84 -18.18
C ARG A 44 8.72 -2.10 -18.65
N ASP A 45 8.69 -0.77 -18.66
CA ASP A 45 9.79 0.09 -19.11
C ASP A 45 11.05 -0.09 -18.27
N ASN A 46 10.91 -0.44 -16.99
CA ASN A 46 12.02 -0.68 -16.07
C ASN A 46 12.39 -2.17 -15.92
N GLY A 47 11.81 -3.05 -16.75
CA GLY A 47 12.11 -4.49 -16.76
C GLY A 47 11.80 -5.22 -15.45
N LEU A 48 10.82 -4.72 -14.68
CA LEU A 48 10.37 -5.38 -13.44
C LEU A 48 9.53 -6.62 -13.74
N ASN A 49 8.84 -6.64 -14.89
CA ASN A 49 7.99 -7.75 -15.31
C ASN A 49 8.77 -9.00 -15.75
N THR A 50 10.09 -8.89 -15.95
CA THR A 50 10.98 -10.01 -16.27
C THR A 50 12.03 -10.25 -15.18
N LEU A 51 11.94 -9.48 -14.09
CA LEU A 51 12.86 -9.62 -12.97
C LEU A 51 12.55 -10.92 -12.22
N ASP A 52 13.58 -11.58 -11.71
CA ASP A 52 13.39 -12.64 -10.74
C ASP A 52 12.62 -12.10 -9.51
N HIS A 53 11.68 -12.89 -9.00
CA HIS A 53 10.81 -12.48 -7.88
C HIS A 53 11.59 -12.20 -6.59
N ASN A 54 12.79 -12.76 -6.46
CA ASN A 54 13.67 -12.58 -5.31
C ASN A 54 14.74 -11.50 -5.53
N ALA A 55 14.77 -10.86 -6.69
CA ALA A 55 15.76 -9.83 -6.98
C ALA A 55 15.47 -8.53 -6.21
N GLU A 56 16.47 -8.07 -5.47
CA GLU A 56 16.39 -6.82 -4.72
C GLU A 56 16.44 -5.59 -5.64
N ILE A 57 15.62 -4.60 -5.31
CA ILE A 57 15.59 -3.29 -5.98
C ILE A 57 16.29 -2.29 -5.08
N ASN A 58 17.43 -1.76 -5.52
CA ASN A 58 18.12 -0.71 -4.79
C ASN A 58 17.41 0.66 -4.90
N VAL A 59 17.78 1.59 -4.03
CA VAL A 59 17.16 2.93 -3.93
C VAL A 59 17.22 3.71 -5.25
N SER A 60 18.35 3.65 -5.97
CA SER A 60 18.53 4.35 -7.25
C SER A 60 17.60 3.78 -8.35
N ARG A 61 17.44 2.46 -8.39
CA ARG A 61 16.50 1.81 -9.30
C ARG A 61 15.05 2.15 -8.93
N LEU A 62 14.72 2.18 -7.63
CA LEU A 62 13.42 2.63 -7.15
C LEU A 62 13.11 4.06 -7.59
N GLU A 63 14.07 4.98 -7.43
CA GLU A 63 13.95 6.37 -7.89
C GLU A 63 13.71 6.47 -9.41
N THR A 64 14.37 5.61 -10.19
CA THR A 64 14.17 5.53 -11.64
C THR A 64 12.74 5.10 -11.98
N ILE A 65 12.22 4.08 -11.30
CA ILE A 65 10.85 3.59 -11.48
C ILE A 65 9.83 4.69 -11.11
N LEU A 66 10.03 5.35 -9.97
CA LEU A 66 9.18 6.48 -9.54
C LEU A 66 9.22 7.64 -10.55
N SER A 67 10.41 7.91 -11.11
CA SER A 67 10.56 8.90 -12.18
C SER A 67 9.71 8.51 -13.39
N SER A 68 9.80 7.28 -13.88
CA SER A 68 8.98 6.81 -15.00
C SER A 68 7.48 7.00 -14.73
N ILE A 69 7.02 6.66 -13.52
CA ILE A 69 5.61 6.83 -13.14
C ILE A 69 5.18 8.30 -13.25
N TYR A 70 5.90 9.21 -12.60
CA TYR A 70 5.47 10.61 -12.50
C TYR A 70 5.70 11.40 -13.80
N PHE A 71 6.75 11.09 -14.57
CA PHE A 71 6.93 11.68 -15.89
C PHE A 71 5.82 11.25 -16.86
N GLN A 72 5.44 9.96 -16.86
CA GLN A 72 4.34 9.48 -17.70
C GLN A 72 2.98 10.04 -17.24
N LEU A 73 2.76 10.19 -15.94
CA LEU A 73 1.58 10.87 -15.41
C LEU A 73 1.50 12.31 -15.92
N ASN A 74 2.58 13.09 -15.82
CA ASN A 74 2.60 14.49 -16.27
C ASN A 74 2.35 14.68 -17.76
N LYS A 75 2.70 13.70 -18.61
CA LYS A 75 2.36 13.74 -20.04
C LYS A 75 0.85 13.61 -20.30
N ARG A 76 0.12 12.96 -19.40
CA ARG A 76 -1.34 12.73 -19.52
C ARG A 76 -2.17 13.82 -18.85
N LEU A 77 -1.61 14.49 -17.83
CA LEU A 77 -2.29 15.59 -17.15
C LEU A 77 -2.36 16.85 -18.03
N PRO A 78 -3.43 17.65 -17.94
CA PRO A 78 -3.47 18.99 -18.54
C PRO A 78 -2.28 19.83 -18.07
N THR A 79 -1.78 20.73 -18.92
CA THR A 79 -0.65 21.63 -18.58
C THR A 79 -0.92 22.50 -17.36
N THR A 80 -2.19 22.79 -17.08
CA THR A 80 -2.64 23.54 -15.89
C THR A 80 -2.63 22.74 -14.59
N HIS A 81 -2.50 21.41 -14.66
CA HIS A 81 -2.57 20.49 -13.52
C HIS A 81 -1.30 19.64 -13.36
N GLN A 82 -0.18 20.04 -13.98
CA GLN A 82 1.08 19.32 -13.85
C GLN A 82 1.56 19.33 -12.39
N ILE A 83 2.10 18.19 -11.97
CA ILE A 83 2.69 18.03 -10.64
C ILE A 83 4.20 18.28 -10.69
N SER A 84 4.78 18.67 -9.55
CA SER A 84 6.23 18.67 -9.39
C SER A 84 6.73 17.22 -9.26
N VAL A 85 7.34 16.71 -10.33
CA VAL A 85 7.84 15.33 -10.40
C VAL A 85 8.92 15.08 -9.34
N GLU A 86 9.93 15.94 -9.27
CA GLU A 86 11.04 15.83 -8.32
C GLU A 86 10.56 15.79 -6.87
N GLN A 87 9.63 16.70 -6.51
CA GLN A 87 9.07 16.72 -5.17
C GLN A 87 8.26 15.45 -4.88
N SER A 88 7.49 14.96 -5.85
CA SER A 88 6.66 13.76 -5.70
C SER A 88 7.51 12.49 -5.51
N ILE A 89 8.61 12.38 -6.27
CA ILE A 89 9.60 11.31 -6.12
C ILE A 89 10.22 11.36 -4.72
N GLY A 90 10.74 12.52 -4.31
CA GLY A 90 11.41 12.65 -3.02
C GLY A 90 10.49 12.34 -1.83
N LEU A 91 9.23 12.79 -1.88
CA LEU A 91 8.26 12.48 -0.83
C LEU A 91 7.90 11.00 -0.77
N LEU A 92 7.65 10.38 -1.93
CA LEU A 92 7.28 8.97 -1.99
C LEU A 92 8.46 8.06 -1.63
N LEU A 93 9.67 8.36 -2.12
CA LEU A 93 10.87 7.59 -1.80
C LEU A 93 11.14 7.59 -0.30
N ASN A 94 11.08 8.78 0.33
CA ASN A 94 11.22 8.90 1.78
C ASN A 94 10.17 8.10 2.54
N PHE A 95 8.92 8.12 2.07
CA PHE A 95 7.86 7.33 2.68
C PHE A 95 8.11 5.82 2.52
N MET A 96 8.47 5.36 1.31
CA MET A 96 8.74 3.95 1.03
C MET A 96 9.91 3.43 1.86
N VAL A 97 10.99 4.20 1.97
CA VAL A 97 12.15 3.86 2.82
C VAL A 97 11.76 3.81 4.30
N ALA A 98 10.93 4.74 4.78
CA ALA A 98 10.45 4.73 6.17
C ALA A 98 9.54 3.52 6.48
N THR A 99 8.85 2.99 5.47
CA THR A 99 8.05 1.77 5.59
C THR A 99 8.82 0.48 5.29
N TYR A 100 10.02 0.58 4.74
CA TYR A 100 10.81 -0.57 4.33
C TYR A 100 11.65 -1.08 5.50
N ASP A 101 11.51 -2.36 5.81
CA ASP A 101 12.34 -3.06 6.80
C ASP A 101 12.90 -4.32 6.15
N ARG A 102 14.24 -4.39 6.06
CA ARG A 102 15.00 -5.48 5.44
C ARG A 102 14.86 -6.82 6.17
N HIS A 103 14.39 -6.82 7.42
CA HIS A 103 14.36 -8.04 8.23
C HIS A 103 13.22 -9.01 7.88
N PHE A 104 12.32 -8.67 6.94
CA PHE A 104 11.06 -9.39 6.75
C PHE A 104 10.67 -9.74 5.30
N LEU A 105 11.59 -9.82 4.33
CA LEU A 105 11.28 -10.35 2.98
C LEU A 105 11.52 -11.88 2.88
N PRO A 106 10.57 -12.66 2.32
CA PRO A 106 10.88 -14.00 1.82
C PRO A 106 10.05 -14.42 0.59
N ASP A 107 10.52 -15.53 0.01
CA ASP A 107 10.07 -16.21 -1.21
C ASP A 107 8.54 -16.20 -1.42
N LEU A 108 8.04 -15.30 -2.27
CA LEU A 108 6.71 -15.40 -2.85
C LEU A 108 6.75 -16.53 -3.90
N ASP A 109 5.91 -17.56 -3.74
CA ASP A 109 5.79 -18.61 -4.76
C ASP A 109 4.74 -18.20 -5.78
N SER A 110 4.97 -18.59 -7.02
CA SER A 110 4.21 -18.19 -8.20
C SER A 110 2.88 -18.93 -8.37
N SER A 111 2.14 -19.19 -7.28
CA SER A 111 1.01 -20.15 -7.28
C SER A 111 -0.39 -19.58 -7.01
N GLY A 112 -0.54 -18.26 -6.83
CA GLY A 112 -1.84 -17.64 -6.55
C GLY A 112 -2.47 -18.13 -5.24
N VAL A 113 -1.68 -18.74 -4.36
CA VAL A 113 -2.11 -19.36 -3.10
C VAL A 113 -1.16 -18.95 -1.97
N MET A 114 -1.68 -18.33 -0.91
CA MET A 114 -0.91 -17.84 0.22
C MET A 114 -0.99 -18.94 1.26
N VAL A 115 0.12 -19.63 1.46
CA VAL A 115 0.27 -20.49 2.63
C VAL A 115 0.19 -19.60 3.86
N PHE A 116 -0.45 -20.09 4.92
CA PHE A 116 -0.69 -19.35 6.16
C PHE A 116 0.52 -18.53 6.67
N ALA A 117 1.74 -19.08 6.58
CA ALA A 117 2.97 -18.40 6.99
C ALA A 117 3.27 -17.12 6.17
N LYS A 118 3.00 -17.14 4.85
CA LYS A 118 3.18 -15.97 3.97
C LYS A 118 2.14 -14.89 4.25
N PHE A 119 0.97 -15.27 4.75
CA PHE A 119 -0.07 -14.31 5.10
C PHE A 119 0.24 -13.57 6.41
N ASP A 120 0.82 -14.24 7.41
CA ASP A 120 1.32 -13.57 8.62
C ASP A 120 2.26 -12.42 8.28
N GLN A 121 3.16 -12.69 7.35
CA GLN A 121 4.11 -11.73 6.86
C GLN A 121 3.50 -10.61 6.04
N PHE A 122 2.58 -10.95 5.13
CA PHE A 122 1.81 -9.94 4.41
C PHE A 122 1.10 -8.98 5.39
N LEU A 123 0.49 -9.49 6.47
CA LEU A 123 -0.11 -8.62 7.49
C LEU A 123 0.93 -7.71 8.16
N ARG A 124 2.11 -8.23 8.50
CA ARG A 124 3.20 -7.43 9.07
C ARG A 124 3.62 -6.30 8.13
N GLU A 125 3.79 -6.58 6.84
CA GLU A 125 4.11 -5.57 5.83
C GLU A 125 3.01 -4.51 5.72
N VAL A 126 1.75 -4.93 5.66
CA VAL A 126 0.59 -4.03 5.61
C VAL A 126 0.54 -3.12 6.84
N LEU A 127 0.90 -3.62 8.02
CA LEU A 127 0.92 -2.87 9.28
C LEU A 127 2.08 -1.87 9.42
N LYS A 128 3.10 -1.93 8.56
CA LYS A 128 4.13 -0.90 8.49
C LYS A 128 3.56 0.44 8.04
N LEU A 129 2.45 0.45 7.28
CA LEU A 129 1.79 1.68 6.84
C LEU A 129 1.23 2.51 8.03
N PRO A 130 0.37 1.95 8.91
CA PRO A 130 0.01 2.61 10.17
C PRO A 130 1.22 3.01 11.03
N THR A 131 2.26 2.17 11.06
CA THR A 131 3.46 2.42 11.86
C THR A 131 4.23 3.66 11.37
N ALA A 132 4.36 3.83 10.05
CA ALA A 132 5.02 4.98 9.42
C ALA A 132 4.29 6.31 9.66
N VAL A 133 3.02 6.27 10.06
CA VAL A 133 2.25 7.46 10.49
C VAL A 133 2.06 7.54 12.01
N PHE A 134 2.86 6.79 12.76
CA PHE A 134 2.90 6.75 14.23
C PHE A 134 1.62 6.21 14.88
N GLU A 135 0.94 5.27 14.22
CA GLU A 135 -0.31 4.66 14.69
C GLU A 135 -0.20 3.15 14.94
N GLY A 136 0.98 2.55 14.74
CA GLY A 136 1.22 1.11 14.85
C GLY A 136 0.61 0.44 16.11
N PRO A 137 0.80 0.98 17.33
CA PRO A 137 0.26 0.40 18.55
C PRO A 137 -1.28 0.28 18.58
N SER A 138 -2.00 1.09 17.79
CA SER A 138 -3.47 1.10 17.76
C SER A 138 -4.09 -0.15 17.14
N PHE A 139 -3.29 -0.94 16.41
CA PHE A 139 -3.77 -2.05 15.58
C PHE A 139 -3.46 -3.43 16.15
N GLY A 140 -2.80 -3.50 17.32
CA GLY A 140 -2.78 -4.66 18.22
C GLY A 140 -2.38 -6.00 17.58
N TYR A 141 -1.49 -5.97 16.59
CA TYR A 141 -1.09 -7.18 15.90
C TYR A 141 -0.25 -8.08 16.81
N THR A 142 -0.60 -9.37 16.80
CA THR A 142 0.08 -10.44 17.52
C THR A 142 0.31 -11.59 16.55
N GLU A 143 1.23 -12.51 16.88
CA GLU A 143 1.45 -13.74 16.09
C GLU A 143 0.18 -14.61 15.95
N HIS A 144 -0.82 -14.39 16.81
CA HIS A 144 -2.08 -15.10 16.79
C HIS A 144 -3.14 -14.37 15.95
N ALA A 145 -2.91 -13.12 15.53
CA ALA A 145 -3.88 -12.31 14.79
C ALA A 145 -4.33 -12.99 13.50
N VAL A 146 -3.43 -13.66 12.78
CA VAL A 146 -3.80 -14.42 11.58
C VAL A 146 -4.75 -15.57 11.91
N ARG A 147 -4.49 -16.29 13.00
CA ARG A 147 -5.36 -17.42 13.42
C ARG A 147 -6.74 -16.93 13.85
N THR A 148 -6.82 -15.73 14.41
CA THR A 148 -8.08 -15.06 14.72
C THR A 148 -8.83 -14.63 13.46
N CYS A 149 -8.12 -14.11 12.44
CA CYS A 149 -8.72 -13.70 11.17
C CYS A 149 -9.17 -14.89 10.32
N PHE A 150 -8.40 -15.99 10.31
CA PHE A 150 -8.61 -17.16 9.46
C PHE A 150 -8.55 -18.45 10.28
N PRO A 151 -9.57 -18.73 11.12
CA PRO A 151 -9.60 -19.92 11.94
C PRO A 151 -9.61 -21.17 11.06
N GLN A 152 -8.72 -22.13 11.36
CA GLN A 152 -8.61 -23.44 10.72
C GLN A 152 -8.20 -23.44 9.22
N GLN A 153 -7.88 -22.29 8.63
CA GLN A 153 -7.45 -22.21 7.24
C GLN A 153 -5.95 -22.53 7.10
N LYS A 154 -5.60 -23.52 6.27
CA LYS A 154 -4.19 -23.81 5.91
C LYS A 154 -3.71 -22.97 4.72
N LYS A 155 -4.65 -22.47 3.91
CA LYS A 155 -4.45 -21.66 2.71
C LYS A 155 -5.52 -20.57 2.72
N ILE A 156 -5.15 -19.34 2.36
CA ILE A 156 -6.08 -18.21 2.27
C ILE A 156 -6.19 -17.85 0.80
N VAL A 157 -7.39 -17.83 0.23
CA VAL A 157 -7.63 -17.35 -1.13
C VAL A 157 -8.20 -15.92 -1.13
N LEU A 158 -8.08 -15.19 -2.26
CA LEU A 158 -8.51 -13.78 -2.34
C LEU A 158 -9.93 -13.54 -1.84
N ASN A 159 -10.90 -14.34 -2.28
CA ASN A 159 -12.28 -14.18 -1.85
C ASN A 159 -12.42 -14.32 -0.32
N THR A 160 -11.75 -15.31 0.28
CA THR A 160 -11.73 -15.50 1.74
C THR A 160 -11.10 -14.31 2.45
N PHE A 161 -10.03 -13.74 1.90
CA PHE A 161 -9.41 -12.53 2.44
C PHE A 161 -10.37 -11.33 2.37
N LEU A 162 -11.04 -11.13 1.22
CA LEU A 162 -12.00 -10.05 1.03
C LEU A 162 -13.20 -10.20 1.97
N ASP A 163 -13.72 -11.41 2.16
CA ASP A 163 -14.81 -11.69 3.09
C ASP A 163 -14.44 -11.28 4.52
N VAL A 164 -13.22 -11.64 4.97
CA VAL A 164 -12.71 -11.25 6.30
C VAL A 164 -12.49 -9.74 6.40
N LEU A 165 -11.96 -9.09 5.36
CA LEU A 165 -11.76 -7.64 5.34
C LEU A 165 -13.07 -6.85 5.39
N MET A 166 -14.13 -7.41 4.81
CA MET A 166 -15.47 -6.83 4.74
C MET A 166 -16.41 -7.31 5.87
N ALA A 167 -15.94 -8.17 6.77
CA ALA A 167 -16.69 -8.61 7.93
C ALA A 167 -17.10 -7.41 8.81
N ASP A 168 -18.16 -7.58 9.60
CA ASP A 168 -18.62 -6.55 10.55
C ASP A 168 -18.58 -7.10 11.99
N PRO A 169 -17.63 -6.64 12.84
CA PRO A 169 -16.53 -5.71 12.52
C PRO A 169 -15.36 -6.38 11.78
N PRO A 170 -14.58 -5.63 10.96
CA PRO A 170 -13.35 -6.15 10.36
C PRO A 170 -12.31 -6.47 11.45
N PRO A 171 -11.31 -7.33 11.16
CA PRO A 171 -10.21 -7.55 12.08
C PRO A 171 -9.54 -6.23 12.49
N GLN A 172 -9.28 -6.08 13.79
CA GLN A 172 -8.72 -4.85 14.36
C GLN A 172 -7.42 -4.42 13.65
N CYS A 173 -6.57 -5.36 13.24
CA CYS A 173 -5.32 -5.05 12.54
C CYS A 173 -5.52 -4.52 11.10
N LEU A 174 -6.69 -4.74 10.50
CA LEU A 174 -7.00 -4.37 9.11
C LEU A 174 -8.08 -3.29 8.98
N VAL A 175 -8.78 -2.93 10.06
CA VAL A 175 -9.96 -2.03 10.04
C VAL A 175 -9.68 -0.63 9.45
N TRP A 176 -8.43 -0.17 9.42
CA TRP A 176 -8.03 1.09 8.78
C TRP A 176 -8.05 1.02 7.26
N LEU A 177 -7.83 -0.16 6.68
CA LEU A 177 -7.74 -0.38 5.24
C LEU A 177 -9.09 -0.11 4.52
N PRO A 178 -10.22 -0.73 4.92
CA PRO A 178 -11.51 -0.43 4.30
C PRO A 178 -11.99 0.99 4.63
N LEU A 179 -11.59 1.57 5.78
CA LEU A 179 -11.93 2.94 6.10
C LEU A 179 -11.20 3.95 5.20
N MET A 180 -9.92 3.74 4.93
CA MET A 180 -9.17 4.58 4.00
C MET A 180 -9.80 4.57 2.60
N HIS A 181 -10.30 3.41 2.16
CA HIS A 181 -11.08 3.28 0.92
C HIS A 181 -12.34 4.12 0.93
N ARG A 182 -13.15 4.01 2.00
CA ARG A 182 -14.36 4.81 2.15
C ARG A 182 -14.07 6.31 2.13
N LEU A 183 -13.04 6.76 2.84
CA LEU A 183 -12.66 8.18 2.87
C LEU A 183 -12.31 8.71 1.47
N ALA A 184 -11.56 7.93 0.69
CA ALA A 184 -11.22 8.34 -0.67
C ALA A 184 -12.45 8.42 -1.59
N ASN A 185 -13.39 7.48 -1.47
CA ASN A 185 -14.61 7.46 -2.27
C ASN A 185 -15.55 8.62 -1.94
N VAL A 186 -15.61 9.05 -0.68
CA VAL A 186 -16.41 10.20 -0.25
C VAL A 186 -15.85 11.51 -0.82
N GLU A 187 -14.53 11.64 -0.92
CA GLU A 187 -13.89 12.88 -1.38
C GLU A 187 -13.89 13.05 -2.89
N ASN A 188 -13.72 11.98 -3.67
CA ASN A 188 -13.68 12.02 -5.14
C ASN A 188 -14.08 10.64 -5.71
N GLY A 189 -15.14 10.58 -6.52
CA GLY A 189 -15.46 9.38 -7.30
C GLY A 189 -14.29 9.03 -8.23
N MET A 190 -13.78 7.80 -8.12
CA MET A 190 -12.61 7.27 -8.83
C MET A 190 -11.26 7.93 -8.49
N SER A 191 -10.61 7.52 -7.37
CA SER A 191 -9.14 7.52 -7.29
C SER A 191 -8.57 6.79 -6.06
N PHE A 192 -8.89 5.50 -5.90
CA PHE A 192 -8.42 4.67 -4.78
C PHE A 192 -7.51 3.49 -5.15
N LYS A 193 -7.01 3.42 -6.37
CA LYS A 193 -6.33 2.21 -6.83
C LYS A 193 -4.80 2.23 -6.73
N ILE A 194 -4.15 2.97 -5.82
CA ILE A 194 -2.66 3.09 -5.88
C ILE A 194 -1.95 3.00 -4.54
N PHE A 195 -2.39 3.59 -3.43
CA PHE A 195 -1.57 3.50 -2.21
C PHE A 195 -1.74 2.16 -1.48
N THR A 196 -2.99 1.76 -1.30
CA THR A 196 -3.40 0.39 -1.05
C THR A 196 -2.87 -0.53 -2.14
N ASN A 197 -2.94 -0.15 -3.42
CA ASN A 197 -2.57 -1.06 -4.48
C ASN A 197 -1.06 -1.23 -4.76
N VAL A 198 -0.18 -0.29 -4.42
CA VAL A 198 1.26 -0.50 -4.65
C VAL A 198 1.84 -1.44 -3.60
N CYS A 199 1.36 -1.41 -2.36
CA CYS A 199 1.77 -2.39 -1.34
C CYS A 199 0.89 -3.66 -1.35
N VAL A 200 -0.44 -3.51 -1.43
CA VAL A 200 -1.41 -4.62 -1.38
C VAL A 200 -1.67 -5.21 -2.77
N ARG A 201 -1.69 -4.44 -3.88
CA ARG A 201 -1.86 -4.98 -5.25
C ARG A 201 -0.55 -5.41 -5.89
N PHE A 202 0.63 -4.95 -5.50
CA PHE A 202 1.85 -5.69 -5.86
C PHE A 202 1.80 -7.11 -5.25
N SER A 203 1.15 -7.26 -4.09
CA SER A 203 0.81 -8.56 -3.52
C SER A 203 -0.41 -9.24 -4.21
N MET A 204 -1.45 -8.49 -4.63
CA MET A 204 -2.72 -9.02 -5.20
C MET A 204 -2.77 -9.15 -6.75
N GLU A 205 -1.98 -8.43 -7.54
CA GLU A 205 -1.82 -8.65 -9.00
C GLU A 205 -0.83 -9.78 -9.26
N VAL A 206 0.15 -9.98 -8.38
CA VAL A 206 0.94 -11.23 -8.32
C VAL A 206 0.01 -12.39 -7.96
N TRP A 207 -0.88 -12.20 -7.00
CA TRP A 207 -1.94 -13.16 -6.63
C TRP A 207 -2.92 -13.52 -7.75
N GLU A 208 -3.37 -12.55 -8.56
CA GLU A 208 -4.35 -12.77 -9.65
C GLU A 208 -3.73 -13.30 -10.96
N ARG A 209 -2.40 -13.21 -11.12
CA ARG A 209 -1.67 -13.67 -12.32
C ARG A 209 -0.86 -14.95 -12.09
N THR A 210 -1.06 -15.59 -10.95
CA THR A 210 -0.52 -16.91 -10.58
C THR A 210 -1.65 -17.85 -10.19
#